data_AF-A0A352VNJ8-F1
#
_entry.id   AF-A0A352VNJ8-F1
#
_cell.length_a   1.000
_cell.length_b   1.000
_cell.length_c   1.000
_cell.angle_alpha   90.00
_cell.angle_beta   90.00
_cell.angle_gamma   90.00
#
_symmetry.space_group_name_H-M   'P 1'
#
loop_
_entity.id
_entity.type
_entity.pdbx_description
1 polymer ?
#
loop_
_entity_poly.entity_id
_entity_poly.type
_entity_poly.pdbx_seq_one_letter_code
_entity_poly.pdbx_strand_id
1 'polypeptide(L)'
;MSDEIIDLTQYLNRESKEEEPARGAFALWGADGERSRFALPLWRTIYLAQAERGAIVWRDTTGDDVPHAFLVLDRGQDPARLEVDQNAIPVSEDGEPPALHDHGSDGVTIFLGERGDRIWHLVVDGGGTRTGELSAKSREDILFLAGECAGLLFLRDFAGKVP
;
A
#
# COMPACT_ATOMS: atom_id res chain seq x y z
N MET A 1 19.81 34.69 25.69
CA MET A 1 19.44 33.49 24.93
C MET A 1 20.27 32.37 25.51
N SER A 2 19.67 31.60 26.42
CA SER A 2 20.32 30.45 27.05
C SER A 2 20.17 29.25 26.14
N ASP A 3 21.27 28.64 25.72
CA ASP A 3 21.29 27.38 25.00
C ASP A 3 20.73 26.28 25.92
N GLU A 4 19.49 25.88 25.68
CA GLU A 4 18.89 24.72 26.33
C GLU A 4 19.49 23.46 25.72
N ILE A 5 20.41 22.83 26.48
CA ILE A 5 20.92 21.50 26.15
C ILE A 5 19.76 20.52 26.30
N ILE A 6 19.30 19.98 25.18
CA ILE A 6 18.28 18.93 25.14
C ILE A 6 18.91 17.66 25.74
N ASP A 7 18.52 17.33 26.96
CA ASP A 7 18.95 16.11 27.65
C ASP A 7 18.21 14.89 27.07
N LEU A 8 18.86 14.22 26.12
CA LEU A 8 18.38 13.00 25.48
C LEU A 8 18.27 11.82 26.47
N THR A 9 18.86 11.92 27.66
CA THR A 9 18.80 10.87 28.68
C THR A 9 17.38 10.71 29.22
N GLN A 10 16.55 11.77 29.20
CA GLN A 10 15.12 11.67 29.54
C GLN A 10 14.30 10.91 28.49
N TYR A 11 14.71 10.94 27.22
CA TYR A 11 14.09 10.13 26.17
C TYR A 11 14.54 8.66 26.25
N LEU A 12 15.80 8.41 26.61
CA LEU A 12 16.37 7.07 26.73
C LEU A 12 15.91 6.33 28.00
N ASN A 13 15.70 7.05 29.11
CA ASN A 13 15.27 6.48 30.39
C ASN A 13 13.75 6.48 30.60
N ARG A 14 12.96 6.74 29.55
CA ARG A 14 11.51 6.55 29.62
C ARG A 14 11.20 5.04 29.60
N GLU A 15 11.46 4.37 30.73
CA GLU A 15 10.83 3.09 31.06
C GLU A 15 9.32 3.33 31.21
N SER A 16 8.59 3.23 30.09
CA SER A 16 7.13 3.11 30.04
C SER A 16 6.86 1.72 29.48
N LYS A 17 6.36 0.70 30.20
CA LYS A 17 5.28 0.69 31.21
C LYS A 17 3.96 1.31 30.74
N GLU A 18 3.77 1.32 29.44
CA GLU A 18 2.50 1.00 28.80
C GLU A 18 2.73 -0.38 28.18
N GLU A 19 1.74 -1.27 28.16
CA GLU A 19 1.83 -2.49 27.36
C GLU A 19 2.30 -2.06 25.96
N GLU A 20 3.52 -2.42 25.55
CA GLU A 20 3.91 -2.27 24.15
C GLU A 20 2.77 -2.95 23.38
N PRO A 21 1.98 -2.25 22.55
CA PRO A 21 1.04 -2.94 21.69
C PRO A 21 1.92 -3.88 20.88
N ALA A 22 1.77 -5.19 21.12
CA ALA A 22 2.70 -6.24 20.74
C ALA A 22 3.39 -5.84 19.44
N ARG A 23 4.67 -5.40 19.50
CA ARG A 23 5.42 -4.76 18.40
C ARG A 23 4.88 -5.25 17.07
N GLY A 24 4.00 -4.44 16.46
CA GLY A 24 3.05 -4.93 15.46
C GLY A 24 3.77 -5.72 14.39
N ALA A 25 3.59 -7.04 14.40
CA ALA A 25 4.18 -7.89 13.37
C ALA A 25 3.55 -7.45 12.05
N PHE A 26 4.36 -6.88 11.17
CA PHE A 26 3.96 -6.62 9.80
C PHE A 26 4.66 -7.64 8.91
N ALA A 27 3.87 -8.34 8.10
CA ALA A 27 4.38 -9.26 7.12
C ALA A 27 4.59 -8.52 5.80
N LEU A 28 5.80 -8.61 5.26
CA LEU A 28 6.14 -8.08 3.95
C LEU A 28 6.49 -9.24 3.02
N TRP A 29 5.56 -9.55 2.11
CA TRP A 29 5.69 -10.64 1.15
C TRP A 29 6.08 -10.12 -0.24
N GLY A 30 6.91 -10.87 -0.96
CA GLY A 30 7.31 -10.54 -2.34
C GLY A 30 8.31 -9.37 -2.47
N ALA A 31 8.89 -8.93 -1.36
CA ALA A 31 9.72 -7.72 -1.28
C ALA A 31 11.24 -7.98 -1.30
N ASP A 32 11.69 -9.07 -1.91
CA ASP A 32 13.11 -9.41 -1.99
C ASP A 32 13.93 -8.34 -2.74
N GLY A 33 15.14 -8.08 -2.24
CA GLY A 33 16.11 -7.19 -2.87
C GLY A 33 15.56 -5.78 -3.10
N GLU A 34 15.53 -5.34 -4.35
CA GLU A 34 15.08 -3.98 -4.71
C GLU A 34 13.57 -3.75 -4.51
N ARG A 35 12.76 -4.82 -4.40
CA ARG A 35 11.30 -4.69 -4.18
C ARG A 35 10.97 -4.20 -2.76
N SER A 36 11.89 -4.30 -1.81
CA SER A 36 11.76 -3.68 -0.49
C SER A 36 11.53 -2.16 -0.53
N ARG A 37 11.90 -1.49 -1.63
CA ARG A 37 11.67 -0.05 -1.85
C ARG A 37 10.18 0.32 -1.87
N PHE A 38 9.27 -0.63 -2.11
CA PHE A 38 7.83 -0.40 -2.05
C PHE A 38 7.30 -0.31 -0.61
N ALA A 39 8.06 -0.76 0.40
CA ALA A 39 7.57 -0.86 1.76
C ALA A 39 7.13 0.49 2.35
N LEU A 40 7.93 1.55 2.16
CA LEU A 40 7.62 2.87 2.70
C LEU A 40 6.40 3.54 2.04
N PRO A 41 6.29 3.63 0.70
CA PRO A 41 5.11 4.22 0.08
C PRO A 41 3.84 3.40 0.38
N LEU A 42 3.93 2.07 0.44
CA LEU A 42 2.79 1.24 0.87
C LEU A 42 2.39 1.48 2.31
N TRP A 43 3.35 1.48 3.24
CA TRP A 43 3.07 1.72 4.66
C TRP A 43 2.36 3.07 4.86
N ARG A 44 2.83 4.12 4.18
CA ARG A 44 2.23 5.45 4.25
C ARG A 44 0.83 5.46 3.62
N THR A 45 0.63 4.75 2.51
CA THR A 45 -0.69 4.63 1.87
C THR A 45 -1.69 3.93 2.80
N ILE A 46 -1.31 2.81 3.41
CA ILE A 46 -2.12 2.06 4.39
C ILE A 46 -2.51 2.96 5.56
N TYR A 47 -1.54 3.72 6.09
CA TYR A 47 -1.80 4.66 7.18
C TYR A 47 -2.81 5.76 6.77
N LEU A 48 -2.63 6.38 5.61
CA LEU A 48 -3.52 7.45 5.12
C LEU A 48 -4.94 6.93 4.81
N ALA A 49 -5.04 5.68 4.35
CA ALA A 49 -6.30 5.01 4.09
C ALA A 49 -6.98 4.47 5.36
N GLN A 50 -6.32 4.54 6.52
CA GLN A 50 -6.75 3.90 7.78
C GLN A 50 -7.01 2.39 7.61
N ALA A 51 -6.20 1.75 6.78
CA ALA A 51 -6.30 0.35 6.42
C ALA A 51 -5.26 -0.49 7.19
N GLU A 52 -5.23 -1.81 6.93
CA GLU A 52 -4.26 -2.73 7.51
C GLU A 52 -3.28 -3.32 6.50
N ARG A 53 -3.73 -3.48 5.26
CA ARG A 53 -2.99 -4.17 4.22
C ARG A 53 -2.92 -3.32 2.96
N GLY A 54 -1.77 -3.37 2.30
CA GLY A 54 -1.54 -2.77 0.99
C GLY A 54 -0.87 -3.78 0.08
N ALA A 55 -1.41 -3.96 -1.12
CA ALA A 55 -0.96 -4.93 -2.10
C ALA A 55 -0.78 -4.25 -3.47
N ILE A 56 0.34 -4.55 -4.12
CA ILE A 56 0.48 -4.32 -5.56
C ILE A 56 0.09 -5.61 -6.24
N VAL A 57 -0.89 -5.52 -7.13
CA VAL A 57 -1.44 -6.66 -7.86
C VAL A 57 -1.44 -6.39 -9.35
N TRP A 58 -1.53 -7.46 -10.13
CA TRP A 58 -1.78 -7.39 -11.56
C TRP A 58 -2.80 -8.43 -11.97
N ARG A 59 -3.44 -8.22 -13.11
CA ARG A 59 -4.33 -9.19 -13.77
C ARG A 59 -4.08 -9.18 -15.26
N ASP A 60 -4.45 -10.26 -15.93
CA ASP A 60 -4.34 -10.37 -17.38
C ASP A 60 -5.46 -9.56 -18.08
N THR A 61 -5.13 -8.91 -19.19
CA THR A 61 -6.09 -8.18 -20.04
C THR A 61 -7.00 -9.11 -20.84
N THR A 62 -6.60 -10.37 -20.99
CA THR A 62 -7.28 -11.36 -21.87
C THR A 62 -7.62 -12.68 -21.16
N GLY A 63 -7.24 -12.83 -19.89
CA GLY A 63 -7.39 -14.05 -19.10
C GLY A 63 -8.59 -14.05 -18.16
N ASP A 64 -8.60 -15.01 -17.24
CA ASP A 64 -9.50 -14.98 -16.08
C ASP A 64 -9.16 -13.74 -15.25
N ASP A 65 -10.18 -12.97 -14.84
CA ASP A 65 -10.05 -11.66 -14.16
C ASP A 65 -9.56 -11.78 -12.70
N VAL A 66 -8.62 -12.68 -12.46
CA VAL A 66 -8.08 -13.03 -11.14
C VAL A 66 -6.85 -12.17 -10.86
N PRO A 67 -6.86 -11.35 -9.80
CA PRO A 67 -5.70 -10.57 -9.43
C PRO A 67 -4.60 -11.43 -8.80
N HIS A 68 -3.39 -11.26 -9.30
CA HIS A 68 -2.16 -11.88 -8.81
C HIS A 68 -1.37 -10.90 -7.94
N ALA A 69 -1.06 -11.30 -6.71
CA ALA A 69 -0.22 -10.51 -5.82
C ALA A 69 1.23 -10.46 -6.33
N PHE A 70 1.77 -9.25 -6.45
CA PHE A 70 3.18 -9.01 -6.73
C PHE A 70 3.97 -8.69 -5.46
N LEU A 71 3.38 -7.90 -4.57
CA LEU A 71 3.96 -7.51 -3.29
C LEU A 71 2.85 -7.16 -2.30
N VAL A 72 2.97 -7.60 -1.04
CA VAL A 72 1.97 -7.34 0.01
C VAL A 72 2.66 -6.89 1.28
N LEU A 73 2.22 -5.76 1.84
CA LEU A 73 2.52 -5.34 3.20
C LEU A 73 1.23 -5.48 4.03
N ASP A 74 1.23 -6.41 4.98
CA ASP A 74 0.10 -6.69 5.85
C ASP A 74 0.47 -6.40 7.30
N ARG A 75 -0.25 -5.47 7.94
CA ARG A 75 -0.06 -5.10 9.35
C ARG A 75 -1.02 -5.81 10.29
N GLY A 76 -2.01 -6.53 9.74
CA GLY A 76 -3.03 -7.23 10.51
C GLY A 76 -2.73 -8.72 10.71
N GLN A 77 -1.84 -9.30 9.89
CA GLN A 77 -1.55 -10.73 9.93
C GLN A 77 -0.10 -11.07 9.53
N ASP A 78 0.45 -12.13 10.14
CA ASP A 78 1.67 -12.82 9.73
C ASP A 78 1.40 -14.35 9.71
N PRO A 79 1.40 -15.02 8.54
CA PRO A 79 1.84 -14.54 7.23
C PRO A 79 0.84 -13.57 6.57
N ALA A 80 1.34 -12.76 5.63
CA ALA A 80 0.55 -11.78 4.89
C ALA A 80 -0.63 -12.44 4.15
N ARG A 81 -1.81 -11.81 4.19
CA ARG A 81 -2.97 -12.22 3.40
C ARG A 81 -2.72 -11.91 1.92
N LEU A 82 -2.70 -12.92 1.04
CA LEU A 82 -2.38 -12.73 -0.39
C LEU A 82 -3.61 -12.65 -1.29
N GLU A 83 -4.78 -13.08 -0.81
CA GLU A 83 -6.02 -13.06 -1.57
C GLU A 83 -6.57 -11.63 -1.66
N VAL A 84 -6.97 -11.21 -2.86
CA VAL A 84 -7.55 -9.90 -3.13
C VAL A 84 -8.91 -10.09 -3.79
N ASP A 85 -9.92 -9.36 -3.33
CA ASP A 85 -11.25 -9.41 -3.91
C ASP A 85 -11.22 -8.83 -5.33
N GLN A 86 -11.50 -9.67 -6.32
CA GLN A 86 -11.58 -9.29 -7.73
C GLN A 86 -12.62 -8.18 -7.97
N ASN A 87 -13.71 -8.15 -7.20
CA ASN A 87 -14.77 -7.16 -7.39
C ASN A 87 -14.39 -5.77 -6.87
N ALA A 88 -13.34 -5.69 -6.05
CA ALA A 88 -12.80 -4.42 -5.56
C ALA A 88 -11.85 -3.75 -6.57
N ILE A 89 -11.51 -4.43 -7.67
CA ILE A 89 -10.61 -3.90 -8.70
C ILE A 89 -11.42 -3.47 -9.92
N PRO A 90 -11.57 -2.16 -10.16
CA PRO A 90 -12.35 -1.69 -11.30
C PRO A 90 -11.65 -2.02 -12.62
N VAL A 91 -12.46 -2.27 -13.64
CA VAL A 91 -11.97 -2.31 -15.02
C VAL A 91 -11.84 -0.88 -15.53
N SER A 92 -10.60 -0.40 -15.63
CA SER A 92 -10.29 0.87 -16.30
C SER A 92 -10.37 0.70 -17.82
N GLU A 93 -10.97 1.68 -18.50
CA GLU A 93 -10.95 1.75 -19.96
C GLU A 93 -9.64 2.40 -20.45
N ASP A 94 -9.18 2.00 -21.64
CA ASP A 94 -7.97 2.56 -22.23
C ASP A 94 -8.11 4.09 -22.41
N GLY A 95 -7.10 4.83 -21.93
CA GLY A 95 -7.05 6.29 -21.98
C GLY A 95 -7.69 7.01 -20.79
N GLU A 96 -8.28 6.32 -19.82
CA GLU A 96 -8.72 6.96 -18.58
C GLU A 96 -7.52 7.42 -17.72
N PRO A 97 -7.62 8.61 -17.09
CA PRO A 97 -6.59 9.05 -16.16
C PRO A 97 -6.57 8.13 -14.93
N PRO A 98 -5.39 7.91 -14.30
CA PRO A 98 -5.32 7.16 -13.05
C PRO A 98 -6.28 7.73 -12.00
N ALA A 99 -7.20 6.89 -11.54
CA ALA A 99 -8.21 7.25 -10.57
C ALA A 99 -8.05 6.44 -9.29
N LEU A 100 -8.35 7.09 -8.16
CA LEU A 100 -8.55 6.42 -6.88
C LEU A 100 -10.03 6.08 -6.74
N HIS A 101 -10.32 4.80 -6.56
CA HIS A 101 -11.64 4.30 -6.25
C HIS A 101 -11.71 4.10 -4.74
N ASP A 102 -12.62 4.83 -4.10
CA ASP A 102 -12.83 4.78 -2.64
C ASP A 102 -14.04 3.90 -2.35
N HIS A 103 -13.82 2.79 -1.66
CA HIS A 103 -14.84 1.81 -1.28
C HIS A 103 -15.25 1.92 0.19
N GLY A 104 -14.99 3.06 0.83
CA GLY A 104 -15.32 3.29 2.24
C GLY A 104 -14.58 2.32 3.18
N SER A 105 -15.31 1.63 4.04
CA SER A 105 -14.72 0.67 4.99
C SER A 105 -13.95 -0.48 4.32
N ASP A 106 -14.26 -0.77 3.05
CA ASP A 106 -13.69 -1.90 2.31
C ASP A 106 -12.32 -1.55 1.70
N GLY A 107 -11.93 -0.27 1.71
CA GLY A 107 -10.61 0.18 1.31
C GLY A 107 -10.60 1.08 0.09
N VAL A 108 -9.47 1.08 -0.63
CA VAL A 108 -9.26 1.85 -1.86
C VAL A 108 -8.51 1.04 -2.90
N THR A 109 -8.82 1.30 -4.17
CA THR A 109 -8.12 0.73 -5.32
C THR A 109 -7.64 1.83 -6.27
N ILE A 110 -6.41 1.72 -6.74
CA ILE A 110 -5.80 2.70 -7.65
C ILE A 110 -5.19 1.96 -8.85
N PHE A 111 -5.54 2.39 -10.05
CA PHE A 111 -4.89 1.95 -11.29
C PHE A 111 -3.46 2.53 -11.37
N LEU A 112 -2.47 1.67 -11.57
CA LEU A 112 -1.06 2.06 -11.69
C LEU A 112 -0.62 2.18 -13.14
N GLY A 113 -1.19 1.39 -14.05
CA GLY A 113 -0.84 1.37 -15.46
C GLY A 113 -0.87 -0.02 -16.09
N GLU A 114 -0.57 -0.07 -17.37
CA GLU A 114 -0.51 -1.30 -18.16
C GLU A 114 0.89 -1.58 -18.69
N ARG A 115 1.22 -2.88 -18.81
CA ARG A 115 2.45 -3.34 -19.47
C ARG A 115 2.20 -4.70 -20.11
N GLY A 116 2.29 -4.76 -21.44
CA GLY A 116 2.02 -5.99 -22.17
C GLY A 116 0.55 -6.38 -22.02
N ASP A 117 0.30 -7.59 -21.56
CA ASP A 117 -1.02 -8.15 -21.27
C ASP A 117 -1.43 -7.97 -19.81
N ARG A 118 -0.75 -7.13 -19.03
CA ARG A 118 -1.00 -6.97 -17.59
C ARG A 118 -1.47 -5.58 -17.21
N ILE A 119 -2.53 -5.55 -16.41
CA ILE A 119 -3.08 -4.34 -15.79
C ILE A 119 -2.70 -4.32 -14.30
N TRP A 120 -2.06 -3.25 -13.86
CA TRP A 120 -1.50 -3.12 -12.51
C TRP A 120 -2.33 -2.22 -11.62
N HIS A 121 -2.54 -2.65 -10.38
CA HIS A 121 -3.28 -1.90 -9.38
C HIS A 121 -2.56 -1.89 -8.02
N LEU A 122 -2.80 -0.82 -7.28
CA LEU A 122 -2.54 -0.74 -5.85
C LEU A 122 -3.87 -0.89 -5.12
N VAL A 123 -3.98 -1.92 -4.28
CA VAL A 123 -5.16 -2.19 -3.45
C VAL A 123 -4.78 -2.00 -1.99
N VAL A 124 -5.60 -1.30 -1.23
CA VAL A 124 -5.37 -1.04 0.19
C VAL A 124 -6.67 -1.29 0.95
N ASP A 125 -6.67 -2.25 1.85
CA ASP A 125 -7.86 -2.78 2.49
C ASP A 125 -7.62 -3.25 3.94
N GLY A 126 -8.67 -3.78 4.55
CA GLY A 126 -8.66 -4.22 5.96
C GLY A 126 -8.87 -3.07 6.94
N GLY A 127 -8.86 -3.41 8.23
CA GLY A 127 -9.08 -2.45 9.32
C GLY A 127 -10.54 -2.18 9.64
N GLY A 128 -11.44 -2.09 8.64
CA GLY A 128 -12.90 -1.93 8.85
C GLY A 128 -13.32 -0.73 9.72
N THR A 129 -12.38 0.14 10.07
CA THR A 129 -12.53 1.20 11.06
C THR A 129 -12.81 2.56 10.41
N ARG A 130 -12.59 2.68 9.11
CA ARG A 130 -12.87 3.92 8.37
C ARG A 130 -14.37 4.07 8.15
N THR A 131 -14.96 5.10 8.75
CA THR A 131 -16.41 5.35 8.71
C THR A 131 -16.84 6.39 7.67
N GLY A 132 -15.91 6.92 6.86
CA GLY A 132 -16.20 7.96 5.86
C GLY A 132 -15.21 7.98 4.71
N GLU A 133 -15.55 8.73 3.67
CA GLU A 133 -14.69 8.94 2.50
C GLU A 133 -13.36 9.60 2.89
N LEU A 134 -12.33 9.36 2.08
CA LEU A 134 -11.06 10.03 2.24
C LEU A 134 -11.20 11.54 2.07
N SER A 135 -10.50 12.30 2.92
CA SER A 135 -10.34 13.73 2.69
C SER A 135 -9.63 13.98 1.34
N ALA A 136 -9.93 15.11 0.69
CA ALA A 136 -9.27 15.49 -0.57
C ALA A 136 -7.74 15.44 -0.45
N LYS A 137 -7.19 15.93 0.67
CA LYS A 137 -5.75 15.87 0.96
C LYS A 137 -5.22 14.44 1.04
N SER A 138 -5.91 13.56 1.77
CA SER A 138 -5.49 12.14 1.87
C SER A 138 -5.55 11.46 0.50
N ARG A 139 -6.57 11.76 -0.30
CA ARG A 139 -6.73 11.24 -1.66
C ARG A 139 -5.58 11.68 -2.58
N GLU A 140 -5.20 12.97 -2.53
CA GLU A 140 -4.07 13.51 -3.28
C GLU A 140 -2.73 12.88 -2.85
N ASP A 141 -2.49 12.79 -1.53
CA ASP A 141 -1.27 12.17 -0.99
C ASP A 141 -1.18 10.68 -1.39
N ILE A 142 -2.30 9.94 -1.38
CA ILE A 142 -2.35 8.54 -1.82
C ILE A 142 -2.07 8.43 -3.31
N LEU A 143 -2.67 9.28 -4.15
CA LEU A 143 -2.40 9.27 -5.60
C LEU A 143 -0.93 9.58 -5.90
N PHE A 144 -0.30 10.48 -5.14
CA PHE A 144 1.13 10.75 -5.25
C PHE A 144 1.97 9.49 -4.93
N LEU A 145 1.67 8.81 -3.83
CA LEU A 145 2.37 7.57 -3.44
C LEU A 145 2.13 6.42 -4.42
N ALA A 146 0.91 6.32 -4.98
CA ALA A 146 0.61 5.39 -6.05
C ALA A 146 1.46 5.70 -7.31
N GLY A 147 1.67 6.98 -7.62
CA GLY A 147 2.59 7.42 -8.66
C GLY A 147 4.05 7.01 -8.40
N GLU A 148 4.52 7.09 -7.15
CA GLU A 148 5.85 6.58 -6.78
C GLU A 148 5.94 5.06 -6.97
N CYS A 149 4.91 4.31 -6.57
CA CYS A 149 4.82 2.87 -6.82
C CYS A 149 4.83 2.56 -8.31
N ALA A 150 4.03 3.25 -9.14
CA ALA A 150 4.01 3.08 -10.58
C ALA A 150 5.39 3.40 -11.20
N GLY A 151 6.02 4.49 -10.77
CA GLY A 151 7.37 4.85 -11.19
C GLY A 151 8.39 3.77 -10.89
N LEU A 152 8.40 3.23 -9.66
CA LEU A 152 9.27 2.11 -9.28
C LEU A 152 8.97 0.86 -10.11
N LEU A 153 7.69 0.53 -10.30
CA LEU A 153 7.21 -0.65 -11.01
C LEU A 153 7.63 -0.66 -12.48
N PHE A 154 7.43 0.46 -13.18
CA PHE A 154 7.67 0.53 -14.63
C PHE A 154 9.08 1.02 -14.99
N LEU A 155 9.68 1.97 -14.27
CA LEU A 155 11.02 2.48 -14.61
C LEU A 155 12.13 1.51 -14.24
N ARG A 156 11.94 0.66 -13.22
CA ARG A 156 12.89 -0.42 -12.87
C ARG A 156 12.57 -1.74 -13.58
N ASP A 157 11.57 -1.73 -14.46
CA ASP A 157 11.15 -2.89 -15.25
C ASP A 157 10.77 -4.10 -14.37
N PHE A 158 10.10 -3.85 -13.23
CA PHE A 158 9.58 -4.95 -12.42
C PHE A 158 8.35 -5.59 -13.08
N ALA A 159 7.53 -4.78 -13.76
CA ALA A 159 6.35 -5.25 -14.47
C ALA A 159 6.68 -6.27 -15.59
N GLY A 160 7.85 -6.16 -16.22
CA GLY A 160 8.33 -7.08 -17.25
C GLY A 160 9.05 -8.34 -16.71
N LYS A 161 9.34 -8.39 -15.40
CA LYS A 161 10.13 -9.47 -14.76
C LYS A 161 9.28 -10.45 -13.95
N VAL A 162 7.97 -10.28 -13.94
CA VAL A 162 7.07 -11.26 -13.31
C VAL A 162 6.92 -12.45 -14.25
N PRO A 163 7.20 -13.69 -13.78
CA PRO A 163 7.03 -14.89 -14.59
C PRO A 163 5.60 -15.09 -15.06
#